data_AF-A0A429F4Z8-F1
#
_entry.id   AF-A0A429F4Z8-F1
#
_cell.length_a   1.000
_cell.length_b   1.000
_cell.length_c   1.000
_cell.angle_alpha   90.00
_cell.angle_beta   90.00
_cell.angle_gamma   90.00
#
_symmetry.space_group_name_H-M   'P 1'
#
loop_
_entity.id
_entity.type
_entity.pdbx_description
1 polymer ?
#
loop_
_entity_poly.entity_id
_entity_poly.type
_entity_poly.pdbx_seq_one_letter_code
_entity_poly.pdbx_strand_id
1 'polypeptide(L)'
;MLPGAWLRLSAAFTDAVTDLTDREDLTVKCAPGLGKGAPGCFVPALATIELDGKHLGPHPTLCDPTLPADRERYPALWGVLVHEAAHATHTRWDVPNGAPAAATDAAMTLEESRIEAAQLRRRPADRPWLRAAATRLVLADFTAPPAAPSGTASAAGVPSAPMTPWNAARAAALLLARADAGILTAAETATLRATILDVLGPTRLGALAALWHIAFATADTDAETMLDLGRRWCRIVDAEPDRPAPAPGASDGSGTSSPLAEAIGATLTAVEATTTATTAAAPASGKSEERRRERHARTTADEAAARVFAASRTDTGRRGKTAITGTRP
;
A
#
# COMPACT_ATOMS: atom_id res chain seq x y z
N MET A 1 -9.71 12.84 20.28
CA MET A 1 -8.62 13.72 19.79
C MET A 1 -7.33 12.93 19.81
N LEU A 2 -6.51 13.01 18.75
CA LEU A 2 -5.20 12.34 18.72
C LEU A 2 -4.25 12.99 19.74
N PRO A 3 -3.42 12.22 20.47
CA PRO A 3 -2.37 12.80 21.30
C PRO A 3 -1.42 13.67 20.45
N GLY A 4 -0.88 14.74 21.03
CA GLY A 4 -0.18 15.78 20.27
C GLY A 4 1.01 15.30 19.40
N ALA A 5 1.68 14.21 19.78
CA ALA A 5 2.74 13.62 18.97
C ALA A 5 2.22 12.94 17.69
N TRP A 6 1.10 12.22 17.79
CA TRP A 6 0.45 11.56 16.65
C TRP A 6 -0.17 12.57 15.69
N LEU A 7 -0.71 13.68 16.21
CA LEU A 7 -1.22 14.76 15.37
C LEU A 7 -0.10 15.40 14.52
N ARG A 8 1.06 15.70 15.13
CA ARG A 8 2.23 16.22 14.39
C ARG A 8 2.73 15.24 13.34
N LEU A 9 2.83 13.95 13.69
CA LEU A 9 3.26 12.93 12.74
C LEU A 9 2.27 12.76 11.58
N SER A 10 0.96 12.83 11.86
CA SER A 10 -0.10 12.80 10.84
C SER A 10 0.02 13.97 9.86
N ALA A 11 0.30 15.18 10.35
CA ALA A 11 0.55 16.34 9.50
C ALA A 11 1.81 16.14 8.62
N ALA A 12 2.91 15.66 9.19
CA ALA A 12 4.12 15.40 8.42
C ALA A 12 3.91 14.31 7.34
N PHE A 13 3.10 13.28 7.61
CA PHE A 13 2.72 12.31 6.58
C PHE A 13 1.80 12.92 5.51
N THR A 14 0.93 13.87 5.89
CA THR A 14 0.10 14.61 4.94
C THR A 14 0.96 15.44 3.99
N ASP A 15 1.99 16.10 4.51
CA ASP A 15 2.93 16.83 3.65
C ASP A 15 3.65 15.85 2.70
N ALA A 16 4.13 14.72 3.23
CA ALA A 16 4.91 13.75 2.48
C ALA A 16 4.10 12.94 1.43
N VAL A 17 2.78 12.78 1.59
CA VAL A 17 1.97 11.99 0.63
C VAL A 17 1.74 12.71 -0.70
N THR A 18 1.87 14.03 -0.71
CA THR A 18 1.80 14.84 -1.95
C THR A 18 2.87 14.37 -2.93
N ASP A 19 4.10 14.13 -2.48
CA ASP A 19 5.19 13.61 -3.31
C ASP A 19 4.89 12.22 -3.90
N LEU A 20 4.06 11.43 -3.24
CA LEU A 20 3.70 10.08 -3.68
C LEU A 20 2.59 10.09 -4.72
N THR A 21 1.70 11.08 -4.70
CA THR A 21 0.40 11.05 -5.40
C THR A 21 0.20 12.19 -6.39
N ASP A 22 0.99 13.26 -6.30
CA ASP A 22 0.77 14.54 -6.98
C ASP A 22 -0.61 15.16 -6.65
N ARG A 23 -1.22 14.76 -5.52
CA ARG A 23 -2.51 15.26 -5.02
C ARG A 23 -2.33 16.10 -3.76
N GLU A 24 -2.87 17.30 -3.78
CA GLU A 24 -2.85 18.23 -2.63
C GLU A 24 -4.11 18.14 -1.75
N ASP A 25 -5.11 17.37 -2.16
CA ASP A 25 -6.38 17.22 -1.44
C ASP A 25 -6.38 16.08 -0.42
N LEU A 26 -5.30 15.30 -0.36
CA LEU A 26 -5.19 14.17 0.54
C LEU A 26 -4.82 14.60 1.97
N THR A 27 -5.36 13.88 2.95
CA THR A 27 -4.91 13.95 4.35
C THR A 27 -4.47 12.59 4.83
N VAL A 28 -3.48 12.55 5.72
CA VAL A 28 -3.02 11.31 6.37
C VAL A 28 -3.30 11.39 7.87
N LYS A 29 -3.90 10.33 8.41
CA LYS A 29 -4.09 10.14 9.85
C LYS A 29 -3.31 8.92 10.31
N CYS A 30 -2.37 9.11 11.22
CA CYS A 30 -1.53 8.05 11.76
C CYS A 30 -1.65 8.01 13.29
N ALA A 31 -2.15 6.89 13.81
CA ALA A 31 -2.24 6.60 15.23
C ALA A 31 -2.56 5.11 15.47
N PRO A 32 -2.20 4.53 16.62
CA PRO A 32 -2.54 3.15 16.94
C PRO A 32 -4.05 2.89 16.84
N GLY A 33 -4.43 1.83 16.13
CA GLY A 33 -5.83 1.41 15.94
C GLY A 33 -6.59 2.09 14.80
N LEU A 34 -5.96 3.00 14.05
CA LEU A 34 -6.48 3.45 12.76
C LEU A 34 -6.30 2.37 11.67
N GLY A 35 -6.78 2.61 10.44
CA GLY A 35 -6.67 1.64 9.34
C GLY A 35 -7.79 0.60 9.31
N LYS A 36 -8.84 0.78 10.13
CA LYS A 36 -10.06 -0.05 10.16
C LYS A 36 -9.79 -1.57 10.31
N GLY A 37 -8.74 -1.91 11.04
CA GLY A 37 -8.31 -3.30 11.26
C GLY A 37 -7.19 -3.77 10.34
N ALA A 38 -6.89 -3.03 9.27
CA ALA A 38 -5.74 -3.22 8.40
C ALA A 38 -4.56 -2.28 8.80
N PRO A 39 -3.33 -2.56 8.34
CA PRO A 39 -2.17 -1.69 8.57
C PRO A 39 -2.34 -0.26 8.04
N GLY A 40 -3.15 -0.10 7.00
CA GLY A 40 -3.60 1.17 6.46
C GLY A 40 -4.89 0.99 5.66
N CYS A 41 -5.55 2.11 5.34
CA CYS A 41 -6.62 2.13 4.35
C CYS A 41 -6.79 3.54 3.77
N PHE A 42 -7.03 3.61 2.47
CA PHE A 42 -7.54 4.81 1.81
C PHE A 42 -9.07 4.88 1.92
N VAL A 43 -9.60 6.05 2.26
CA VAL A 43 -11.03 6.34 2.35
C VAL A 43 -11.39 7.38 1.28
N PRO A 44 -11.84 6.96 0.08
CA PRO A 44 -12.07 7.86 -1.05
C PRO A 44 -13.01 9.02 -0.74
N ALA A 45 -14.12 8.74 -0.05
CA ALA A 45 -15.13 9.75 0.31
C ALA A 45 -14.60 10.90 1.19
N LEU A 46 -13.46 10.69 1.86
CA LEU A 46 -12.83 11.68 2.75
C LEU A 46 -11.48 12.17 2.23
N ALA A 47 -11.02 11.70 1.07
CA ALA A 47 -9.65 11.90 0.60
C ALA A 47 -8.61 11.65 1.72
N THR A 48 -8.85 10.62 2.55
CA THR A 48 -8.07 10.37 3.77
C THR A 48 -7.38 9.02 3.69
N ILE A 49 -6.08 8.99 3.97
CA ILE A 49 -5.34 7.75 4.24
C ILE A 49 -5.21 7.58 5.75
N GLU A 50 -5.61 6.44 6.25
CA GLU A 50 -5.41 6.04 7.64
C GLU A 50 -4.26 5.05 7.74
N LEU A 51 -3.38 5.23 8.72
CA LEU A 51 -2.24 4.35 9.01
C LEU A 51 -2.31 3.89 10.46
N ASP A 52 -2.22 2.57 10.69
CA ASP A 52 -2.15 2.03 12.04
C ASP A 52 -0.76 2.27 12.65
N GLY A 53 -0.69 3.24 13.56
CA GLY A 53 0.53 3.64 14.25
C GLY A 53 1.20 2.53 15.06
N LYS A 54 0.53 1.40 15.33
CA LYS A 54 1.17 0.23 15.97
C LYS A 54 2.35 -0.32 15.16
N HIS A 55 2.37 -0.06 13.85
CA HIS A 55 3.39 -0.54 12.93
C HIS A 55 4.58 0.41 12.77
N LEU A 56 4.57 1.56 13.45
CA LEU A 56 5.63 2.57 13.37
C LEU A 56 6.96 2.01 13.89
N GLY A 57 6.96 1.44 15.11
CA GLY A 57 8.17 0.98 15.80
C GLY A 57 8.76 2.07 16.71
N PRO A 58 9.43 3.11 16.18
CA PRO A 58 9.92 4.22 16.97
C PRO A 58 8.81 5.07 17.61
N HIS A 59 9.19 5.86 18.62
CA HIS A 59 8.29 6.84 19.20
C HIS A 59 7.94 7.95 18.19
N PRO A 60 6.66 8.37 18.05
CA PRO A 60 6.23 9.29 16.99
C PRO A 60 6.89 10.66 17.02
N THR A 61 7.39 11.13 18.17
CA THR A 61 8.13 12.41 18.26
C THR A 61 9.51 12.38 17.63
N LEU A 62 10.03 11.19 17.32
CA LEU A 62 11.35 11.01 16.72
C LEU A 62 11.26 10.80 15.21
N CYS A 63 10.07 10.86 14.62
CA CYS A 63 9.83 10.54 13.22
C CYS A 63 9.49 11.81 12.45
N ASP A 64 10.07 11.94 11.26
CA ASP A 64 9.81 12.98 10.29
C ASP A 64 9.79 12.35 8.87
N PRO A 65 8.61 11.94 8.37
CA PRO A 65 8.47 11.31 7.06
C PRO A 65 8.78 12.25 5.88
N THR A 66 8.93 13.56 6.12
CA THR A 66 9.38 14.51 5.09
C THR A 66 10.89 14.35 4.80
N LEU A 67 11.62 13.64 5.65
CA LEU A 67 13.03 13.30 5.46
C LEU A 67 13.16 11.90 4.84
N PRO A 68 13.65 11.77 3.58
CA PRO A 68 13.84 10.47 2.93
C PRO A 68 14.65 9.47 3.76
N ALA A 69 15.72 9.92 4.40
CA ALA A 69 16.55 9.07 5.26
C ALA A 69 15.84 8.58 6.52
N ASP A 70 14.84 9.30 7.04
CA ASP A 70 14.11 8.88 8.24
C ASP A 70 13.13 7.74 7.95
N ARG A 71 12.60 7.67 6.72
CA ARG A 71 11.70 6.61 6.23
C ARG A 71 12.31 5.21 6.37
N GLU A 72 13.64 5.10 6.28
CA GLU A 72 14.39 3.84 6.47
C GLU A 72 14.20 3.24 7.88
N ARG A 73 13.76 4.02 8.87
CA ARG A 73 13.52 3.54 10.24
C ARG A 73 12.17 2.86 10.44
N TYR A 74 11.23 3.06 9.51
CA TYR A 74 9.90 2.47 9.52
C TYR A 74 9.47 2.06 8.10
N PRO A 75 10.30 1.24 7.41
CA PRO A 75 10.17 0.99 5.97
C PRO A 75 8.83 0.37 5.59
N ALA A 76 8.32 -0.51 6.43
CA ALA A 76 7.05 -1.17 6.18
C ALA A 76 5.84 -0.26 6.43
N LEU A 77 5.89 0.70 7.39
CA LEU A 77 4.81 1.69 7.53
C LEU A 77 4.82 2.68 6.37
N TRP A 78 6.01 3.13 5.94
CA TRP A 78 6.14 3.97 4.76
C TRP A 78 5.66 3.23 3.50
N GLY A 79 5.97 1.94 3.35
CA GLY A 79 5.45 1.12 2.27
C GLY A 79 3.92 0.97 2.27
N VAL A 80 3.29 0.89 3.45
CA VAL A 80 1.82 0.92 3.55
C VAL A 80 1.29 2.27 3.06
N LEU A 81 1.91 3.39 3.44
CA LEU A 81 1.53 4.69 2.89
C LEU A 81 1.67 4.75 1.36
N VAL A 82 2.76 4.21 0.80
CA VAL A 82 2.96 4.12 -0.66
C VAL A 82 1.85 3.30 -1.32
N HIS A 83 1.45 2.19 -0.71
CA HIS A 83 0.35 1.35 -1.19
C HIS A 83 -1.00 2.10 -1.17
N GLU A 84 -1.35 2.75 -0.05
CA GLU A 84 -2.59 3.53 0.03
C GLU A 84 -2.58 4.78 -0.89
N ALA A 85 -1.41 5.39 -1.07
CA ALA A 85 -1.19 6.46 -2.04
C ALA A 85 -1.40 5.96 -3.48
N ALA A 86 -0.98 4.73 -3.78
CA ALA A 86 -1.23 4.10 -5.07
C ALA A 86 -2.74 3.87 -5.28
N HIS A 87 -3.49 3.42 -4.28
CA HIS A 87 -4.96 3.39 -4.35
C HIS A 87 -5.55 4.78 -4.60
N ALA A 88 -5.13 5.79 -3.85
CA ALA A 88 -5.60 7.16 -4.02
C ALA A 88 -5.31 7.74 -5.41
N THR A 89 -4.29 7.24 -6.10
CA THR A 89 -3.91 7.70 -7.45
C THR A 89 -4.58 6.88 -8.54
N HIS A 90 -4.65 5.55 -8.37
CA HIS A 90 -4.92 4.61 -9.44
C HIS A 90 -6.26 3.89 -9.33
N THR A 91 -6.88 3.79 -8.16
CA THR A 91 -8.24 3.26 -8.04
C THR A 91 -9.22 4.40 -8.33
N ARG A 92 -9.53 4.62 -9.61
CA ARG A 92 -10.44 5.67 -10.09
C ARG A 92 -11.74 5.10 -10.66
N TRP A 93 -12.12 3.93 -10.17
CA TRP A 93 -13.34 3.23 -10.53
C TRP A 93 -14.06 2.78 -9.25
N ASP A 94 -15.39 2.69 -9.33
CA ASP A 94 -16.24 2.25 -8.23
C ASP A 94 -16.94 0.94 -8.59
N VAL A 95 -17.17 0.10 -7.58
CA VAL A 95 -18.00 -1.09 -7.73
C VAL A 95 -19.47 -0.65 -7.87
N PRO A 96 -20.15 -0.98 -8.99
CA PRO A 96 -21.55 -0.65 -9.16
C PRO A 96 -22.44 -1.34 -8.12
N ASN A 97 -23.53 -0.67 -7.73
CA ASN A 97 -24.54 -1.27 -6.88
C ASN A 97 -25.09 -2.57 -7.50
N GLY A 98 -25.09 -3.66 -6.72
CA GLY A 98 -25.55 -4.97 -7.18
C GLY A 98 -24.52 -5.76 -8.02
N ALA A 99 -23.25 -5.35 -8.06
CA ALA A 99 -22.20 -6.14 -8.67
C ALA A 99 -22.07 -7.53 -7.99
N PRO A 100 -21.73 -8.60 -8.76
CA PRO A 100 -21.60 -9.95 -8.20
C PRO A 100 -20.53 -10.01 -7.10
N ALA A 101 -20.88 -10.55 -5.93
CA ALA A 101 -20.06 -10.41 -4.71
C ALA A 101 -18.67 -11.09 -4.82
N ALA A 102 -18.60 -12.35 -5.23
CA ALA A 102 -17.32 -13.03 -5.42
C ALA A 102 -16.51 -12.42 -6.59
N ALA A 103 -17.18 -12.02 -7.68
CA ALA A 103 -16.47 -11.37 -8.78
C ALA A 103 -15.88 -10.01 -8.34
N THR A 104 -16.58 -9.29 -7.47
CA THR A 104 -16.10 -8.04 -6.87
C THR A 104 -14.89 -8.28 -5.98
N ASP A 105 -14.93 -9.27 -5.08
CA ASP A 105 -13.77 -9.62 -4.22
C ASP A 105 -12.55 -10.02 -5.06
N ALA A 106 -12.76 -10.80 -6.13
CA ALA A 106 -11.69 -11.16 -7.06
C ALA A 106 -11.14 -9.94 -7.82
N ALA A 107 -12.00 -9.01 -8.28
CA ALA A 107 -11.58 -7.79 -8.94
C ALA A 107 -10.77 -6.88 -8.00
N MET A 108 -11.21 -6.73 -6.74
CA MET A 108 -10.48 -5.97 -5.74
C MET A 108 -9.16 -6.66 -5.36
N THR A 109 -9.11 -7.99 -5.30
CA THR A 109 -7.86 -8.73 -5.07
C THR A 109 -6.85 -8.51 -6.21
N LEU A 110 -7.32 -8.40 -7.45
CA LEU A 110 -6.47 -8.04 -8.60
C LEU A 110 -6.02 -6.58 -8.54
N GLU A 111 -6.89 -5.68 -8.08
CA GLU A 111 -6.62 -4.25 -7.91
C GLU A 111 -5.37 -4.00 -7.05
N GLU A 112 -5.19 -4.78 -5.97
CA GLU A 112 -4.03 -4.71 -5.06
C GLU A 112 -2.68 -4.71 -5.78
N SER A 113 -2.49 -5.64 -6.71
CA SER A 113 -1.24 -5.75 -7.48
C SER A 113 -1.22 -4.81 -8.69
N ARG A 114 -2.39 -4.45 -9.22
CA ARG A 114 -2.52 -3.49 -10.33
C ARG A 114 -2.06 -2.10 -9.93
N ILE A 115 -2.56 -1.56 -8.82
CA ILE A 115 -2.22 -0.22 -8.34
C ILE A 115 -0.73 -0.12 -8.00
N GLU A 116 -0.14 -1.17 -7.45
CA GLU A 116 1.30 -1.22 -7.16
C GLU A 116 2.13 -1.28 -8.44
N ALA A 117 1.72 -2.06 -9.45
CA ALA A 117 2.37 -2.08 -10.75
C ALA A 117 2.29 -0.70 -11.44
N ALA A 118 1.14 -0.03 -11.35
CA ALA A 118 0.98 1.33 -11.86
C ALA A 118 1.85 2.35 -11.11
N GLN A 119 1.91 2.23 -9.78
CA GLN A 119 2.80 3.03 -8.93
C GLN A 119 4.25 2.86 -9.34
N LEU A 120 4.73 1.62 -9.53
CA LEU A 120 6.11 1.36 -9.92
C LEU A 120 6.46 1.87 -11.32
N ARG A 121 5.52 1.89 -12.26
CA ARG A 121 5.75 2.54 -13.56
C ARG A 121 5.98 4.04 -13.43
N ARG A 122 5.23 4.71 -12.54
CA ARG A 122 5.42 6.16 -12.26
C ARG A 122 6.64 6.41 -11.40
N ARG A 123 6.86 5.59 -10.37
CA ARG A 123 7.81 5.78 -9.28
C ARG A 123 8.57 4.48 -8.97
N PRO A 124 9.54 4.08 -9.81
CA PRO A 124 10.31 2.84 -9.60
C PRO A 124 11.05 2.78 -8.25
N ALA A 125 11.42 3.94 -7.69
CA ALA A 125 12.08 4.07 -6.40
C ALA A 125 11.20 3.63 -5.20
N ASP A 126 9.89 3.46 -5.42
CA ASP A 126 8.96 3.04 -4.38
C ASP A 126 9.02 1.52 -4.10
N ARG A 127 9.67 0.74 -4.98
CA ARG A 127 9.77 -0.73 -4.91
C ARG A 127 10.25 -1.26 -3.55
N PRO A 128 11.36 -0.78 -2.95
CA PRO A 128 11.83 -1.34 -1.68
C PRO A 128 10.82 -1.15 -0.54
N TRP A 129 10.02 -0.08 -0.59
CA TRP A 129 9.01 0.21 0.41
C TRP A 129 7.77 -0.68 0.24
N LEU A 130 7.26 -0.81 -0.99
CA LEU A 130 6.16 -1.74 -1.30
C LEU A 130 6.54 -3.18 -0.91
N ARG A 131 7.78 -3.57 -1.21
CA ARG A 131 8.33 -4.86 -0.79
C ARG A 131 8.32 -5.01 0.74
N ALA A 132 8.73 -3.98 1.50
CA ALA A 132 8.71 -4.02 2.96
C ALA A 132 7.28 -4.08 3.52
N ALA A 133 6.30 -3.47 2.84
CA ALA A 133 4.91 -3.49 3.24
C ALA A 133 4.18 -4.78 2.87
N ALA A 134 4.59 -5.49 1.81
CA ALA A 134 3.97 -6.72 1.34
C ALA A 134 3.77 -7.74 2.49
N THR A 135 4.72 -7.86 3.42
CA THR A 135 4.56 -8.75 4.58
C THR A 135 3.38 -8.37 5.47
N ARG A 136 3.12 -7.07 5.64
CA ARG A 136 2.05 -6.55 6.52
C ARG A 136 0.69 -6.53 5.84
N LEU A 137 0.65 -6.13 4.57
CA LEU A 137 -0.57 -6.10 3.76
C LEU A 137 -1.14 -7.52 3.63
N VAL A 138 -0.29 -8.47 3.23
CA VAL A 138 -0.69 -9.86 3.01
C VAL A 138 -1.11 -10.56 4.31
N LEU A 139 -0.43 -10.29 5.43
CA LEU A 139 -0.82 -10.89 6.70
C LEU A 139 -2.24 -10.48 7.11
N ALA A 140 -2.64 -9.23 6.87
CA ALA A 140 -4.00 -8.77 7.16
C ALA A 140 -5.05 -9.54 6.33
N ASP A 141 -4.78 -9.79 5.05
CA ASP A 141 -5.69 -10.52 4.16
C ASP A 141 -5.97 -11.98 4.57
N PHE A 142 -5.03 -12.60 5.28
CA PHE A 142 -5.14 -14.01 5.71
C PHE A 142 -5.48 -14.18 7.20
N THR A 143 -5.57 -13.07 7.95
CA THR A 143 -5.83 -13.08 9.40
C THR A 143 -7.03 -12.24 9.80
N ALA A 144 -7.51 -11.35 8.94
CA ALA A 144 -8.72 -10.58 9.17
C ALA A 144 -9.97 -11.45 8.92
N PRO A 145 -10.91 -11.55 9.88
CA PRO A 145 -12.22 -12.10 9.58
C PRO A 145 -12.91 -11.22 8.52
N PRO A 146 -13.83 -11.77 7.70
CA PRO A 146 -14.59 -10.95 6.75
C PRO A 146 -15.28 -9.79 7.50
N ALA A 147 -15.35 -8.62 6.87
CA ALA A 147 -15.94 -7.42 7.45
C ALA A 147 -17.37 -7.73 7.95
N ALA A 148 -17.53 -7.89 9.26
CA ALA A 148 -18.84 -7.98 9.88
C ALA A 148 -19.52 -6.60 9.81
N PRO A 149 -20.87 -6.53 9.76
CA PRO A 149 -21.62 -5.26 9.76
C PRO A 149 -21.45 -4.39 11.02
N SER A 150 -20.54 -4.72 11.93
CA SER A 150 -20.41 -4.08 13.23
C SER A 150 -19.01 -4.27 13.83
N GLY A 151 -18.13 -3.31 13.53
CA GLY A 151 -17.25 -2.57 14.46
C GLY A 151 -16.37 -3.26 15.52
N THR A 152 -16.38 -4.57 15.69
CA THR A 152 -15.52 -5.24 16.69
C THR A 152 -14.29 -5.84 16.03
N ALA A 153 -13.14 -5.18 16.21
CA ALA A 153 -11.84 -5.71 15.79
C ALA A 153 -11.51 -6.99 16.59
N SER A 154 -11.24 -8.08 15.89
CA SER A 154 -10.71 -9.32 16.46
C SER A 154 -9.19 -9.24 16.55
N ALA A 155 -8.60 -9.91 17.56
CA ALA A 155 -7.15 -10.11 17.63
C ALA A 155 -6.66 -10.82 16.36
N ALA A 156 -5.46 -10.44 15.89
CA ALA A 156 -4.82 -11.07 14.73
C ALA A 156 -4.66 -12.58 14.99
N GLY A 157 -5.42 -13.39 14.25
CA GLY A 157 -5.35 -14.84 14.33
C GLY A 157 -4.10 -15.38 13.66
N VAL A 158 -3.78 -16.65 13.91
CA VAL A 158 -2.84 -17.41 13.08
C VAL A 158 -3.38 -17.39 11.64
N PRO A 159 -2.55 -17.14 10.60
CA PRO A 159 -2.99 -17.20 9.21
C PRO A 159 -3.74 -18.50 8.94
N SER A 160 -4.98 -18.38 8.49
CA SER A 160 -5.81 -19.52 8.13
C SER A 160 -6.11 -19.44 6.65
N ALA A 161 -5.46 -20.29 5.87
CA ALA A 161 -5.65 -20.36 4.43
C ALA A 161 -6.07 -21.79 4.07
N PRO A 162 -7.38 -22.11 4.04
CA PRO A 162 -7.86 -23.42 3.64
C PRO A 162 -7.30 -23.83 2.28
N MET A 163 -7.08 -25.13 2.07
CA MET A 163 -6.57 -25.67 0.81
C MET A 163 -7.67 -25.72 -0.28
N THR A 164 -8.26 -24.57 -0.62
CA THR A 164 -9.29 -24.44 -1.65
C THR A 164 -8.77 -23.69 -2.88
N PRO A 165 -9.36 -23.91 -4.07
CA PRO A 165 -9.00 -23.13 -5.25
C PRO A 165 -9.12 -21.62 -5.06
N TRP A 166 -10.13 -21.16 -4.32
CA TRP A 166 -10.31 -19.74 -4.00
C TRP A 166 -9.13 -19.16 -3.21
N ASN A 167 -8.75 -19.81 -2.10
CA ASN A 167 -7.66 -19.32 -1.25
C ASN A 167 -6.30 -19.40 -1.93
N ALA A 168 -6.06 -20.47 -2.71
CA ALA A 168 -4.85 -20.61 -3.51
C ALA A 168 -4.75 -19.51 -4.59
N ALA A 169 -5.87 -19.18 -5.25
CA ALA A 169 -5.92 -18.10 -6.21
C ALA A 169 -5.70 -16.74 -5.54
N ARG A 170 -6.36 -16.47 -4.40
CA ARG A 170 -6.17 -15.22 -3.63
C ARG A 170 -4.71 -15.04 -3.23
N ALA A 171 -4.06 -16.10 -2.73
CA ALA A 171 -2.63 -16.09 -2.44
C ALA A 171 -1.78 -15.85 -3.70
N ALA A 172 -2.16 -16.41 -4.85
CA ALA A 172 -1.48 -16.15 -6.11
C ALA A 172 -1.54 -14.66 -6.51
N ALA A 173 -2.72 -14.03 -6.49
CA ALA A 173 -2.81 -12.60 -6.82
C ALA A 173 -2.11 -11.71 -5.79
N LEU A 174 -2.17 -12.06 -4.51
CA LEU A 174 -1.54 -11.25 -3.48
C LEU A 174 0.00 -11.36 -3.48
N LEU A 175 0.58 -12.50 -3.87
CA LEU A 175 2.03 -12.72 -3.76
C LEU A 175 2.72 -13.01 -5.10
N LEU A 176 2.17 -13.89 -5.94
CA LEU A 176 2.77 -14.20 -7.24
C LEU A 176 2.62 -13.04 -8.23
N ALA A 177 1.46 -12.37 -8.25
CA ALA A 177 1.31 -11.17 -9.09
C ALA A 177 2.27 -10.06 -8.67
N ARG A 178 2.57 -9.91 -7.37
CA ARG A 178 3.61 -8.99 -6.88
C ARG A 178 5.03 -9.41 -7.29
N ALA A 179 5.31 -10.71 -7.45
CA ALA A 179 6.57 -11.15 -8.04
C ALA A 179 6.64 -10.77 -9.53
N ASP A 180 5.55 -10.95 -10.27
CA ASP A 180 5.45 -10.62 -11.69
C ASP A 180 5.46 -9.10 -11.94
N ALA A 181 4.93 -8.30 -11.02
CA ALA A 181 5.03 -6.83 -11.00
C ALA A 181 6.44 -6.35 -10.62
N GLY A 182 7.32 -7.25 -10.19
CA GLY A 182 8.69 -6.92 -9.79
C GLY A 182 8.75 -6.24 -8.41
N ILE A 183 7.91 -6.61 -7.46
CA ILE A 183 8.01 -6.17 -6.05
C ILE A 183 8.71 -7.26 -5.25
N LEU A 184 8.22 -8.49 -5.38
CA LEU A 184 8.82 -9.70 -4.84
C LEU A 184 9.72 -10.38 -5.89
N THR A 185 10.45 -11.40 -5.50
CA THR A 185 11.23 -12.23 -6.42
C THR A 185 10.61 -13.61 -6.61
N ALA A 186 10.90 -14.23 -7.76
CA ALA A 186 10.49 -15.61 -8.02
C ALA A 186 11.06 -16.59 -6.99
N ALA A 187 12.27 -16.33 -6.47
CA ALA A 187 12.90 -17.14 -5.43
C ALA A 187 12.15 -17.06 -4.09
N GLU A 188 11.72 -15.87 -3.67
CA GLU A 188 10.94 -15.72 -2.42
C GLU A 188 9.59 -16.43 -2.47
N THR A 189 8.97 -16.46 -3.64
CA THR A 189 7.64 -17.02 -3.83
C THR A 189 7.65 -18.47 -4.33
N ALA A 190 8.83 -19.10 -4.46
CA ALA A 190 8.98 -20.42 -5.08
C ALA A 190 8.18 -21.51 -4.36
N THR A 191 8.29 -21.58 -3.04
CA THR A 191 7.54 -22.55 -2.21
C THR A 191 6.04 -22.35 -2.35
N LEU A 192 5.57 -21.10 -2.27
CA LEU A 192 4.16 -20.78 -2.44
C LEU A 192 3.66 -21.16 -3.83
N ARG A 193 4.44 -20.88 -4.89
CA ARG A 193 4.08 -21.28 -6.26
C ARG A 193 3.91 -22.79 -6.37
N ALA A 194 4.79 -23.58 -5.77
CA ALA A 194 4.66 -25.04 -5.75
C ALA A 194 3.38 -25.48 -5.04
N THR A 195 3.11 -24.95 -3.85
CA THR A 195 1.88 -25.28 -3.10
C THR A 195 0.61 -24.88 -3.85
N ILE A 196 0.60 -23.73 -4.52
CA ILE A 196 -0.55 -23.28 -5.33
C ILE A 196 -0.71 -24.17 -6.57
N LEU A 197 0.37 -24.61 -7.20
CA LEU A 197 0.32 -25.57 -8.31
C LEU A 197 -0.30 -26.90 -7.90
N ASP A 198 -0.04 -27.38 -6.68
CA ASP A 198 -0.66 -28.62 -6.19
C ASP A 198 -2.18 -28.49 -6.01
N VAL A 199 -2.68 -27.29 -5.69
CA VAL A 199 -4.12 -27.03 -5.51
C VAL A 199 -4.84 -26.76 -6.83
N LEU A 200 -4.26 -25.89 -7.66
CA LEU A 200 -4.91 -25.35 -8.87
C LEU A 200 -4.54 -26.13 -10.14
N GLY A 201 -3.40 -26.78 -10.13
CA GLY A 201 -2.75 -27.26 -11.35
C GLY A 201 -2.18 -26.13 -12.22
N PRO A 202 -1.33 -26.48 -13.21
CA PRO A 202 -0.63 -25.51 -14.04
C PRO A 202 -1.58 -24.68 -14.93
N THR A 203 -2.65 -25.29 -15.43
CA THR A 203 -3.59 -24.62 -16.34
C THR A 203 -4.33 -23.47 -15.66
N ARG A 204 -4.90 -23.70 -14.47
CA ARG A 204 -5.63 -22.66 -13.74
C ARG A 204 -4.68 -21.57 -13.25
N LEU A 205 -3.50 -21.93 -12.74
CA LEU A 205 -2.52 -20.94 -12.32
C LEU A 205 -2.04 -20.07 -13.50
N GLY A 206 -1.79 -20.66 -14.67
CA GLY A 206 -1.44 -19.92 -15.88
C GLY A 206 -2.56 -18.99 -16.35
N ALA A 207 -3.81 -19.43 -16.26
CA ALA A 207 -4.97 -18.60 -16.59
C ALA A 207 -5.13 -17.41 -15.62
N LEU A 208 -4.98 -17.63 -14.31
CA LEU A 208 -4.96 -16.55 -13.33
C LEU A 208 -3.81 -15.57 -13.61
N ALA A 209 -2.65 -16.10 -14.03
CA ALA A 209 -1.50 -15.27 -14.37
C ALA A 209 -1.77 -14.31 -15.52
N ALA A 210 -2.41 -14.81 -16.57
CA ALA A 210 -2.89 -13.96 -17.65
C ALA A 210 -3.85 -12.88 -17.14
N LEU A 211 -4.75 -13.17 -16.18
CA LEU A 211 -5.68 -12.18 -15.65
C LEU A 211 -4.99 -11.04 -14.92
N TRP A 212 -4.04 -11.29 -14.01
CA TRP A 212 -3.36 -10.18 -13.32
C TRP A 212 -2.45 -9.39 -14.26
N HIS A 213 -1.87 -10.01 -15.28
CA HIS A 213 -1.16 -9.27 -16.33
C HIS A 213 -2.09 -8.35 -17.15
N ILE A 214 -3.32 -8.79 -17.46
CA ILE A 214 -4.32 -7.92 -18.08
C ILE A 214 -4.70 -6.80 -17.11
N ALA A 215 -4.90 -7.11 -15.82
CA ALA A 215 -5.17 -6.10 -14.80
C ALA A 215 -4.08 -5.02 -14.79
N PHE A 216 -2.79 -5.39 -14.81
CA PHE A 216 -1.66 -4.44 -14.82
C PHE A 216 -1.69 -3.43 -15.96
N ALA A 217 -2.27 -3.81 -17.10
CA ALA A 217 -2.45 -2.98 -18.28
C ALA A 217 -3.80 -2.25 -18.33
N THR A 218 -4.74 -2.60 -17.44
CA THR A 218 -6.08 -2.01 -17.38
C THR A 218 -6.01 -0.59 -16.83
N ALA A 219 -6.75 0.32 -17.47
CA ALA A 219 -6.76 1.74 -17.12
C ALA A 219 -7.42 1.98 -15.75
N ASP A 220 -6.97 3.03 -15.06
CA ASP A 220 -7.41 3.38 -13.70
C ASP A 220 -8.93 3.60 -13.54
N THR A 221 -9.63 3.92 -14.63
CA THR A 221 -11.08 4.20 -14.66
C THR A 221 -11.91 3.05 -15.22
N ASP A 222 -11.29 1.96 -15.66
CA ASP A 222 -11.96 0.89 -16.42
C ASP A 222 -12.59 -0.16 -15.47
N ALA A 223 -13.69 0.24 -14.84
CA ALA A 223 -14.48 -0.60 -13.95
C ALA A 223 -14.99 -1.88 -14.64
N GLU A 224 -15.37 -1.75 -15.92
CA GLU A 224 -15.99 -2.84 -16.68
C GLU A 224 -14.99 -3.98 -16.88
N THR A 225 -13.78 -3.67 -17.33
CA THR A 225 -12.71 -4.65 -17.50
C THR A 225 -12.34 -5.28 -16.15
N MET A 226 -12.17 -4.51 -15.09
CA MET A 226 -11.82 -5.06 -13.76
C MET A 226 -12.88 -6.05 -13.25
N LEU A 227 -14.17 -5.74 -13.41
CA LEU A 227 -15.26 -6.65 -13.02
C LEU A 227 -15.36 -7.88 -13.93
N ASP A 228 -15.05 -7.76 -15.22
CA ASP A 228 -14.97 -8.92 -16.12
C ASP A 228 -13.80 -9.84 -15.76
N LEU A 229 -12.65 -9.28 -15.37
CA LEU A 229 -11.53 -10.06 -14.83
C LEU A 229 -11.95 -10.82 -13.57
N GLY A 230 -12.70 -10.18 -12.66
CA GLY A 230 -13.29 -10.83 -11.49
C GLY A 230 -14.24 -11.99 -11.84
N ARG A 231 -15.08 -11.85 -12.86
CA ARG A 231 -15.94 -12.94 -13.36
C ARG A 231 -15.13 -14.08 -13.98
N ARG A 232 -14.09 -13.76 -14.76
CA ARG A 232 -13.17 -14.76 -15.33
C ARG A 232 -12.44 -15.53 -14.24
N TRP A 233 -12.00 -14.83 -13.19
CA TRP A 233 -11.40 -15.44 -12.02
C TRP A 233 -12.34 -16.47 -11.39
N CYS A 234 -13.59 -16.09 -11.09
CA CYS A 234 -14.59 -17.00 -10.54
C CYS A 234 -14.73 -18.28 -11.38
N ARG A 235 -14.78 -18.16 -12.71
CA ARG A 235 -14.81 -19.32 -13.62
C ARG A 235 -13.56 -20.20 -13.53
N ILE A 236 -12.37 -19.62 -13.35
CA ILE A 236 -11.11 -20.40 -13.26
C ILE A 236 -11.06 -21.24 -11.97
N VAL A 237 -11.64 -20.72 -10.88
CA VAL A 237 -11.62 -21.37 -9.56
C VAL A 237 -12.92 -22.11 -9.21
N ASP A 238 -13.83 -22.26 -10.19
CA ASP A 238 -15.17 -22.85 -10.04
C ASP A 238 -16.01 -22.22 -8.91
N ALA A 239 -15.91 -20.90 -8.73
CA ALA A 239 -16.74 -20.15 -7.79
C ALA A 239 -17.93 -19.49 -8.50
N GLU A 240 -19.08 -19.46 -7.82
CA GLU A 240 -20.25 -18.73 -8.29
C GLU A 240 -20.08 -17.22 -8.10
N PRO A 241 -20.14 -16.39 -9.15
CA PRO A 241 -19.78 -14.98 -9.08
C PRO A 241 -20.71 -14.15 -8.18
N ASP A 242 -21.98 -14.52 -8.08
CA ASP A 242 -22.99 -13.80 -7.28
C ASP A 242 -23.01 -14.21 -5.81
N ARG A 243 -22.38 -15.34 -5.46
CA ARG A 243 -22.29 -15.78 -4.06
C ARG A 243 -21.25 -14.96 -3.32
N PRO A 244 -21.37 -14.81 -1.98
CA PRO A 244 -20.28 -14.26 -1.19
C PRO A 244 -19.00 -15.04 -1.45
N ALA A 245 -17.87 -14.33 -1.51
CA ALA A 245 -16.57 -14.98 -1.56
C ALA A 245 -16.41 -15.95 -0.37
N PRO A 246 -15.83 -17.15 -0.58
CA PRO A 246 -15.47 -18.03 0.51
C PRO A 246 -14.65 -17.28 1.56
N ALA A 247 -15.07 -17.33 2.83
CA ALA A 247 -14.34 -16.66 3.90
C ALA A 247 -12.91 -17.21 4.04
N PRO A 248 -11.90 -16.37 4.33
CA PRO A 248 -10.61 -16.85 4.83
C PRO A 248 -10.89 -17.64 6.10
N GLY A 249 -10.56 -18.93 6.08
CA GLY A 249 -11.28 -19.95 6.85
C GLY A 249 -11.33 -19.70 8.35
N ALA A 250 -12.49 -19.95 8.97
CA ALA A 250 -12.52 -20.33 10.37
C ALA A 250 -11.64 -21.57 10.55
N SER A 251 -10.77 -21.58 11.56
CA SER A 251 -9.97 -22.76 11.85
C SER A 251 -10.91 -23.95 12.08
N ASP A 252 -10.56 -25.11 11.55
CA ASP A 252 -11.29 -26.37 11.77
C ASP A 252 -11.12 -26.91 13.21
N GLY A 253 -10.68 -26.07 14.16
CA GLY A 253 -10.40 -26.44 15.54
C GLY A 253 -9.19 -27.37 15.71
N SER A 254 -8.51 -27.77 14.62
CA SER A 254 -7.38 -28.72 14.68
C SER A 254 -6.07 -28.10 15.16
N GLY A 255 -5.98 -26.76 15.23
CA GLY A 255 -4.78 -26.03 15.63
C GLY A 255 -3.57 -26.23 14.71
N THR A 256 -3.73 -26.92 13.57
CA THR A 256 -2.63 -27.19 12.62
C THR A 256 -2.72 -26.22 11.45
N SER A 257 -1.60 -25.58 11.11
CA SER A 257 -1.52 -24.69 9.94
C SER A 257 -1.67 -25.51 8.66
N SER A 258 -2.42 -25.02 7.68
CA SER A 258 -2.50 -25.68 6.37
C SER A 258 -1.17 -25.53 5.61
N PRO A 259 -0.86 -26.43 4.65
CA PRO A 259 0.29 -26.25 3.78
C PRO A 259 0.33 -24.89 3.05
N LEU A 260 -0.84 -24.35 2.67
CA LEU A 260 -0.93 -23.03 2.05
C LEU A 260 -0.58 -21.91 3.03
N ALA A 261 -1.08 -21.98 4.26
CA ALA A 261 -0.74 -21.00 5.30
C ALA A 261 0.75 -21.06 5.66
N GLU A 262 1.35 -22.26 5.73
CA GLU A 262 2.79 -22.45 5.91
C GLU A 262 3.59 -21.86 4.74
N ALA A 263 3.16 -22.08 3.51
CA ALA A 263 3.83 -21.55 2.32
C ALA A 263 3.74 -20.02 2.20
N ILE A 264 2.61 -19.43 2.62
CA ILE A 264 2.47 -17.97 2.79
C ILE A 264 3.48 -17.50 3.84
N GLY A 265 3.49 -18.10 5.04
CA GLY A 265 4.43 -17.76 6.12
C GLY A 265 5.91 -17.87 5.72
N ALA A 266 6.27 -18.92 4.96
CA ALA A 266 7.61 -19.10 4.40
C ALA A 266 7.98 -17.98 3.41
N THR A 267 7.03 -17.56 2.55
CA THR A 267 7.23 -16.44 1.62
C THR A 267 7.50 -15.15 2.40
N LEU A 268 6.69 -14.86 3.42
CA LEU A 268 6.86 -13.66 4.25
C LEU A 268 8.22 -13.65 4.96
N THR A 269 8.63 -14.79 5.51
CA THR A 269 9.94 -14.96 6.15
C THR A 269 11.09 -14.73 5.16
N ALA A 270 10.97 -15.26 3.94
CA ALA A 270 11.97 -15.06 2.89
C ALA A 270 12.10 -13.59 2.48
N VAL A 271 10.97 -12.88 2.37
CA VAL A 271 10.97 -11.43 2.07
C VAL A 271 11.67 -10.63 3.16
N GLU A 272 11.39 -10.93 4.43
CA GLU A 272 12.04 -10.27 5.59
C GLU A 272 13.55 -10.55 5.65
N ALA A 273 13.97 -11.80 5.43
CA ALA A 273 15.37 -12.20 5.43
C ALA A 273 16.17 -11.46 4.35
N THR A 274 15.68 -11.43 3.11
CA THR A 274 16.35 -10.72 1.99
C THR A 274 16.39 -9.20 2.22
N THR A 275 15.35 -8.62 2.83
CA THR A 275 15.30 -7.19 3.17
C THR A 275 16.35 -6.82 4.22
N THR A 276 16.52 -7.68 5.23
CA THR A 276 17.54 -7.51 6.28
C THR A 276 18.95 -7.64 5.71
N ALA A 277 19.20 -8.66 4.86
CA ALA A 277 20.50 -8.87 4.22
C ALA A 277 20.89 -7.69 3.30
N THR A 278 19.94 -7.15 2.53
CA THR A 278 20.16 -5.98 1.66
C THR A 278 20.54 -4.74 2.49
N THR A 279 19.90 -4.56 3.65
CA THR A 279 20.21 -3.44 4.55
C THR A 279 21.59 -3.58 5.19
N ALA A 280 22.00 -4.80 5.55
CA ALA A 280 23.30 -5.09 6.14
C ALA A 280 24.47 -5.00 5.14
N ALA A 281 24.23 -5.35 3.86
CA ALA A 281 25.24 -5.36 2.80
C ALA A 281 25.52 -3.98 2.16
N ALA A 282 24.70 -2.95 2.45
CA ALA A 282 24.93 -1.60 1.93
C ALA A 282 26.20 -0.99 2.55
N PRO A 283 27.24 -0.64 1.75
CA PRO A 283 28.47 -0.07 2.30
C PRO A 283 28.17 1.28 2.95
N ALA A 284 28.57 1.43 4.21
CA ALA A 284 28.34 2.64 5.02
C ALA A 284 28.93 3.93 4.42
N SER A 285 29.86 3.82 3.45
CA SER A 285 30.56 4.95 2.83
C SER A 285 29.80 5.63 1.69
N GLY A 286 28.97 4.91 0.92
CA GLY A 286 28.23 5.51 -0.22
C GLY A 286 27.01 6.31 0.24
N LYS A 287 26.22 5.72 1.14
CA LYS A 287 25.03 6.39 1.71
C LYS A 287 25.39 7.59 2.59
N SER A 288 26.58 7.65 3.19
CA SER A 288 26.97 8.81 4.02
C SER A 288 27.27 10.06 3.18
N GLU A 289 27.88 9.89 2.00
CA GLU A 289 28.10 10.99 1.07
C GLU A 289 26.81 11.47 0.41
N GLU A 290 25.94 10.54 0.01
CA GLU A 290 24.62 10.87 -0.53
C GLU A 290 23.77 11.62 0.51
N ARG A 291 23.76 11.15 1.77
CA ARG A 291 23.15 11.86 2.91
C ARG A 291 23.78 13.23 3.20
N ARG A 292 25.05 13.44 2.86
CA ARG A 292 25.71 14.74 2.99
C ARG A 292 25.31 15.67 1.85
N ARG A 293 25.22 15.15 0.62
CA ARG A 293 24.79 15.88 -0.59
C ARG A 293 23.33 16.31 -0.48
N GLU A 294 22.44 15.43 -0.03
CA GLU A 294 21.02 15.72 0.18
C GLU A 294 20.82 16.80 1.24
N ARG A 295 21.46 16.66 2.42
CA ARG A 295 21.44 17.70 3.46
C ARG A 295 21.95 19.04 2.94
N HIS A 296 23.06 19.02 2.20
CA HIS A 296 23.63 20.23 1.63
C HIS A 296 22.71 20.87 0.59
N ALA A 297 22.08 20.08 -0.28
CA ALA A 297 21.11 20.56 -1.26
C ALA A 297 19.90 21.19 -0.58
N ARG A 298 19.38 20.57 0.49
CA ARG A 298 18.26 21.11 1.27
C ARG A 298 18.64 22.40 1.98
N THR A 299 19.79 22.45 2.67
CA THR A 299 20.27 23.69 3.29
C THR A 299 20.45 24.80 2.26
N THR A 300 20.97 24.46 1.07
CA THR A 300 21.14 25.43 -0.02
C THR A 300 19.80 25.94 -0.55
N ALA A 301 18.79 25.06 -0.67
CA ALA A 301 17.43 25.41 -1.08
C ALA A 301 16.73 26.28 -0.04
N ASP A 302 16.84 25.93 1.26
CA ASP A 302 16.28 26.69 2.37
C ASP A 302 16.93 28.08 2.48
N GLU A 303 18.24 28.18 2.30
CA GLU A 303 18.96 29.45 2.23
C GLU A 303 18.56 30.29 1.01
N ALA A 304 18.38 29.66 -0.16
CA ALA A 304 17.92 30.33 -1.35
C ALA A 304 16.49 30.86 -1.18
N ALA A 305 15.59 30.06 -0.62
CA ALA A 305 14.23 30.47 -0.29
C ALA A 305 14.25 31.61 0.74
N ALA A 306 15.06 31.51 1.80
CA ALA A 306 15.23 32.58 2.78
C ALA A 306 15.73 33.88 2.12
N ARG A 307 16.69 33.83 1.19
CA ARG A 307 17.16 35.02 0.46
C ARG A 307 16.05 35.67 -0.37
N VAL A 308 15.27 34.87 -1.10
CA VAL A 308 14.20 35.38 -1.97
C VAL A 308 13.04 35.95 -1.16
N PHE A 309 12.65 35.29 -0.06
CA PHE A 309 11.46 35.65 0.72
C PHE A 309 11.74 36.55 1.94
N ALA A 310 12.98 36.62 2.44
CA ALA A 310 13.34 37.55 3.53
C ALA A 310 13.55 38.99 3.06
N ALA A 311 13.89 39.21 1.78
CA ALA A 311 13.96 40.54 1.17
C ALA A 311 12.60 41.27 1.14
N SER A 312 11.50 40.56 1.41
CA SER A 312 10.17 41.15 1.54
C SER A 312 9.82 41.59 2.97
N ARG A 313 10.73 41.46 3.95
CA ARG A 313 10.54 41.90 5.35
C ARG A 313 11.39 43.11 5.77
N THR A 314 12.11 43.73 4.83
CA THR A 314 12.64 45.08 5.05
C THR A 314 11.50 46.09 4.96
N ASP A 315 11.05 46.52 6.14
CA ASP A 315 10.40 47.79 6.48
C ASP A 315 9.88 48.59 5.27
N THR A 316 8.64 48.31 4.86
CA THR A 316 7.89 49.30 4.06
C THR A 316 7.39 50.36 5.03
N GLY A 317 8.26 51.34 5.27
CA GLY A 317 7.88 52.58 5.91
C GLY A 317 6.57 53.11 5.33
N ARG A 318 5.63 53.39 6.24
CA ARG A 318 4.42 54.21 6.06
C ARG A 318 3.72 54.04 4.71
N ARG A 319 2.72 53.14 4.66
CA ARG A 319 1.70 53.07 3.59
C ARG A 319 1.23 54.48 3.20
N GLY A 320 1.72 54.97 2.06
CA GLY A 320 1.12 56.09 1.35
C GLY A 320 -0.26 55.68 0.84
N LYS A 321 -1.24 56.58 0.96
CA LYS A 321 -2.59 56.37 0.44
C LYS A 321 -2.52 56.17 -1.08
N THR A 322 -2.88 54.99 -1.56
CA THR A 322 -3.11 54.75 -2.99
C THR A 322 -4.40 55.48 -3.39
N ALA A 323 -4.25 56.67 -3.99
CA ALA A 323 -5.35 57.36 -4.64
C ALA A 323 -5.57 56.73 -6.02
N ILE A 324 -6.64 55.94 -6.15
CA ILE A 324 -7.09 55.43 -7.44
C ILE A 324 -7.77 56.61 -8.16
N THR A 325 -7.10 57.17 -9.16
CA THR A 325 -7.69 58.14 -10.09
C THR A 325 -7.81 57.46 -11.44
N GLY A 326 -8.96 56.81 -11.67
CA GLY A 326 -9.30 56.21 -12.95
C GLY A 326 -10.77 56.47 -13.25
N THR A 327 -11.05 57.45 -14.12
CA THR A 327 -12.36 57.61 -14.76
C THR A 327 -12.46 56.66 -15.94
N ARG A 328 -13.52 55.86 -15.95
CA ARG A 328 -13.84 54.86 -16.98
C ARG A 328 -14.36 55.54 -18.26
N PRO A 329 -13.87 55.21 -19.46
CA PRO A 329 -14.61 55.40 -20.71
C PRO A 329 -15.79 54.43 -20.83
#